data_AF-A0A7I4YLE0-F1
#
_entry.id   AF-A0A7I4YLE0-F1
#
_cell.length_a   1.000
_cell.length_b   1.000
_cell.length_c   1.000
_cell.angle_alpha   90.00
_cell.angle_beta   90.00
_cell.angle_gamma   90.00
#
_symmetry.space_group_name_H-M   'P 1'
#
loop_
_entity.id
_entity.type
_entity.pdbx_description
1 polymer ?
#
loop_
_entity_poly.entity_id
_entity_poly.type
_entity_poly.pdbx_seq_one_letter_code
_entity_poly.pdbx_strand_id
1 'polypeptide(L)'
;YMSFEFDLTAPFLPEFSTKDQSEHRHKIRPVQILAPSPSNGFRLNEGGLSSVLAHSAIVNKKVVIISVAGAFRKGKSFLLNFFLEYLYCLQKSQQSDAPLEWLTDDCQLHGFHWRAGAKRDTVGVWVWGEPIMIEAASGEMYAVLLMDTQGTFDNTSTYQQCLTIFALSTIVSCVQIYNVVDNIQEDALQHLSLFVEYGRLAMTEAQRFGKPFQTLVFCVRDFRNPEEYGYGEEGGSKFLQQVLKVTPDQPEELRSVREQLSDCFDHISCFLLPYPGYRVAERQSFRGHVKDLRPIFREEMKKMVPALLNPHALQPKYINGKPVTCRKLVQYFKEYVNSFDGNTVPVANSILNANAKLICIEAAHEAKVAYCRGMDRSTVGSRMMPEKRLLEAHIKHGITALNIYDKCPKFGSAETRNRLLEKLQEDINAELERYKRLNAAKKVTGCASALTACGDSALLGVGLGAAASGTVAATVLTLQTGLVSAGIVAIPISLATLLIIWIYVYSKPHIDHCMDKEPQ
;
A
#
# COMPACT_ATOMS: atom_id res chain seq x y z
N TYR A 1 -7.59 -39.27 7.42
CA TYR A 1 -6.67 -38.33 8.07
C TYR A 1 -5.42 -38.18 7.20
N MET A 2 -5.42 -37.17 6.33
CA MET A 2 -4.23 -36.60 5.71
C MET A 2 -4.44 -35.09 5.79
N SER A 3 -3.93 -34.50 6.87
CA SER A 3 -3.91 -33.06 7.08
C SER A 3 -2.90 -32.46 6.11
N PHE A 4 -3.37 -31.81 5.06
CA PHE A 4 -2.57 -30.84 4.32
C PHE A 4 -2.41 -29.60 5.21
N GLU A 5 -1.46 -29.64 6.13
CA GLU A 5 -0.90 -28.41 6.70
C GLU A 5 -0.17 -27.68 5.58
N PHE A 6 -0.83 -26.67 5.03
CA PHE A 6 -0.23 -25.72 4.12
C PHE A 6 0.81 -24.91 4.89
N ASP A 7 2.08 -25.05 4.54
CA ASP A 7 3.12 -24.17 5.02
C ASP A 7 2.94 -22.78 4.37
N LEU A 8 2.35 -21.86 5.14
CA LEU A 8 2.10 -20.46 4.79
C LEU A 8 3.36 -19.58 4.90
N THR A 9 4.52 -20.16 5.21
CA THR A 9 5.73 -19.41 5.59
C THR A 9 6.91 -19.54 4.63
N ALA A 10 6.86 -20.39 3.61
CA ALA A 10 7.98 -20.52 2.67
C ALA A 10 8.17 -19.21 1.87
N PRO A 11 9.27 -18.46 2.09
CA PRO A 11 9.55 -17.27 1.29
C PRO A 11 9.87 -17.73 -0.13
N PHE A 12 9.03 -17.35 -1.09
CA PHE A 12 9.35 -17.53 -2.49
C PHE A 12 10.48 -16.56 -2.84
N LEU A 13 11.71 -17.08 -2.83
CA LEU A 13 12.91 -16.41 -3.33
C LEU A 13 13.51 -17.25 -4.47
N PRO A 14 12.96 -17.26 -5.69
CA PRO A 14 13.82 -17.15 -6.84
C PRO A 14 14.19 -15.68 -7.00
N GLU A 15 15.39 -15.41 -7.49
CA GLU A 15 15.83 -14.10 -7.91
C GLU A 15 14.73 -13.44 -8.76
N PHE A 16 13.95 -12.52 -8.18
CA PHE A 16 12.88 -11.82 -8.89
C PHE A 16 13.55 -10.94 -9.94
N SER A 17 13.59 -11.45 -11.17
CA SER A 17 14.04 -10.74 -12.36
C SER A 17 12.82 -10.22 -13.09
N THR A 18 12.68 -8.91 -13.21
CA THR A 18 11.60 -8.29 -14.01
C THR A 18 11.72 -8.58 -15.51
N LYS A 19 12.81 -9.22 -15.95
CA LYS A 19 13.07 -9.54 -17.35
C LYS A 19 12.62 -10.95 -17.75
N ASP A 20 12.67 -11.93 -16.83
CA ASP A 20 12.50 -13.35 -17.16
C ASP A 20 11.22 -13.97 -16.56
N GLN A 21 10.22 -13.13 -16.26
CA GLN A 21 8.97 -13.54 -15.60
C GLN A 21 8.19 -14.58 -16.43
N SER A 22 8.25 -14.48 -17.76
CA SER A 22 7.59 -15.42 -18.67
C SER A 22 8.20 -16.83 -18.62
N GLU A 23 9.52 -16.95 -18.48
CA GLU A 23 10.23 -18.24 -18.40
C GLU A 23 9.96 -18.96 -17.07
N HIS A 24 9.82 -18.18 -15.99
CA HIS A 24 9.59 -18.70 -14.64
C HIS A 24 8.11 -18.86 -14.29
N ARG A 25 7.19 -18.54 -15.20
CA ARG A 25 5.73 -18.61 -14.99
C ARG A 25 5.26 -19.92 -14.38
N HIS A 26 5.86 -21.05 -14.79
CA HIS A 26 5.52 -22.39 -14.30
C HIS A 26 5.82 -22.62 -12.80
N LYS A 27 6.68 -21.79 -12.19
CA LYS A 27 7.04 -21.85 -10.76
C LYS A 27 6.16 -20.93 -9.91
N ILE A 28 5.50 -19.94 -10.51
CA ILE A 28 4.68 -18.96 -9.80
C ILE A 28 3.34 -19.59 -9.44
N ARG A 29 2.88 -19.29 -8.22
CA ARG A 29 1.58 -19.74 -7.73
C ARG A 29 0.81 -18.57 -7.11
N PRO A 30 -0.52 -18.61 -7.10
CA PRO A 30 -1.32 -17.65 -6.36
C PRO A 30 -0.97 -17.69 -4.88
N VAL A 31 -0.91 -16.53 -4.25
CA VAL A 31 -0.64 -16.36 -2.82
C VAL A 31 -1.92 -15.90 -2.14
N GLN A 32 -2.30 -16.58 -1.06
CA GLN A 32 -3.44 -16.18 -0.24
C GLN A 32 -3.05 -14.98 0.62
N ILE A 33 -3.78 -13.88 0.45
CA ILE A 33 -3.56 -12.62 1.18
C ILE A 33 -4.53 -12.49 2.34
N LEU A 34 -5.79 -12.87 2.15
CA LEU A 34 -6.80 -12.81 3.18
C LEU A 34 -7.42 -14.19 3.36
N ALA A 35 -7.55 -14.65 4.60
CA ALA A 35 -8.23 -15.89 4.95
C ALA A 35 -9.25 -15.64 6.07
N PRO A 36 -10.40 -16.33 6.08
CA PRO A 36 -11.32 -16.31 7.21
C PRO A 36 -10.65 -16.94 8.44
N SER A 37 -10.83 -16.29 9.58
CA SER A 37 -10.37 -16.76 10.88
C SER A 37 -11.43 -17.67 11.53
N PRO A 38 -11.04 -18.66 12.36
CA PRO A 38 -11.98 -19.46 13.15
C PRO A 38 -12.86 -18.63 14.10
N SER A 39 -12.43 -17.42 14.46
CA SER A 39 -13.14 -16.48 15.35
C SER A 39 -14.12 -15.55 14.61
N ASN A 40 -14.68 -16.00 13.48
CA ASN A 40 -15.55 -15.26 12.56
C ASN A 40 -14.99 -13.98 11.87
N GLY A 41 -13.76 -13.56 12.16
CA GLY A 41 -13.09 -12.42 11.47
C GLY A 41 -12.24 -12.81 10.26
N PHE A 42 -11.42 -11.88 9.77
CA PHE A 42 -10.41 -12.14 8.73
C PHE A 42 -8.99 -12.08 9.28
N ARG A 43 -8.09 -12.91 8.74
CA ARG A 43 -6.66 -12.87 8.99
C ARG A 43 -5.94 -12.43 7.72
N LEU A 44 -5.19 -11.34 7.81
CA LEU A 44 -4.29 -10.90 6.76
C LEU A 44 -2.98 -11.70 6.84
N ASN A 45 -2.58 -12.30 5.73
CA ASN A 45 -1.26 -12.89 5.55
C ASN A 45 -0.27 -11.79 5.17
N GLU A 46 0.26 -11.08 6.17
CA GLU A 46 1.22 -9.99 5.92
C GLU A 46 2.50 -10.47 5.23
N GLY A 47 2.96 -11.68 5.54
CA GLY A 47 4.14 -12.28 4.92
C GLY A 47 3.94 -12.53 3.43
N GLY A 48 2.80 -13.14 3.06
CA GLY A 48 2.43 -13.35 1.66
C GLY A 48 2.18 -12.05 0.89
N LEU A 49 1.58 -11.04 1.51
CA LEU A 49 1.41 -9.73 0.87
C LEU A 49 2.74 -9.03 0.64
N SER A 50 3.64 -9.09 1.62
CA SER A 50 4.96 -8.47 1.54
C SER A 50 5.87 -9.19 0.55
N SER A 51 5.78 -10.52 0.43
CA SER A 51 6.58 -11.27 -0.56
C SER A 51 6.24 -10.87 -2.00
N VAL A 52 4.97 -10.54 -2.28
CA VAL A 52 4.50 -10.14 -3.61
C VAL A 52 4.81 -8.66 -3.91
N LEU A 53 4.64 -7.75 -2.94
CA LEU A 53 4.65 -6.30 -3.19
C LEU A 53 5.83 -5.52 -2.60
N ALA A 54 6.59 -6.10 -1.67
CA ALA A 54 7.68 -5.39 -0.98
C ALA A 54 9.06 -5.58 -1.65
N HIS A 55 9.14 -6.32 -2.75
CA HIS A 55 10.40 -6.54 -3.45
C HIS A 55 11.01 -5.23 -3.97
N SER A 56 12.32 -5.02 -3.76
CA SER A 56 13.03 -3.75 -4.00
C SER A 56 12.91 -3.24 -5.44
N ALA A 57 12.79 -4.16 -6.42
CA ALA A 57 12.65 -3.83 -7.84
C ALA A 57 11.30 -3.14 -8.19
N ILE A 58 10.23 -3.43 -7.43
CA ILE A 58 8.86 -2.98 -7.74
C ILE A 58 8.23 -2.12 -6.66
N VAL A 59 8.81 -2.08 -5.45
CA VAL A 59 8.24 -1.41 -4.28
C VAL A 59 7.84 0.05 -4.52
N ASN A 60 8.53 0.76 -5.41
CA ASN A 60 8.27 2.16 -5.77
C ASN A 60 7.47 2.32 -7.09
N LYS A 61 7.13 1.22 -7.78
CA LYS A 61 6.32 1.25 -8.99
C LYS A 61 4.86 1.48 -8.64
N LYS A 62 4.14 2.17 -9.53
CA LYS A 62 2.69 2.31 -9.41
C LYS A 62 2.02 0.97 -9.69
N VAL A 63 0.98 0.66 -8.93
CA VAL A 63 0.31 -0.63 -8.99
C VAL A 63 -1.02 -0.52 -9.74
N VAL A 64 -1.30 -1.50 -10.59
CA VAL A 64 -2.60 -1.69 -11.25
C VAL A 64 -3.18 -3.00 -10.74
N ILE A 65 -4.37 -2.99 -10.16
CA ILE A 65 -5.00 -4.20 -9.64
C ILE A 65 -6.29 -4.48 -10.42
N ILE A 66 -6.38 -5.67 -11.00
CA ILE A 66 -7.61 -6.18 -11.61
C ILE A 66 -8.17 -7.27 -10.71
N SER A 67 -9.36 -7.02 -10.17
CA SER A 67 -10.07 -7.92 -9.27
C SER A 67 -11.26 -8.53 -9.98
N VAL A 68 -11.47 -9.83 -9.81
CA VAL A 68 -12.71 -10.50 -10.24
C VAL A 68 -13.46 -10.96 -9.00
N ALA A 69 -14.69 -10.47 -8.84
CA ALA A 69 -15.59 -10.86 -7.76
C ALA A 69 -16.97 -11.24 -8.29
N GLY A 70 -17.74 -11.96 -7.47
CA GLY A 70 -19.06 -12.47 -7.84
C GLY A 70 -19.30 -13.88 -7.33
N ALA A 71 -20.47 -14.42 -7.64
CA ALA A 71 -20.96 -15.66 -7.03
C ALA A 71 -20.00 -16.86 -7.16
N PHE A 72 -20.08 -17.76 -6.19
CA PHE A 72 -19.31 -19.01 -6.18
C PHE A 72 -19.63 -19.90 -7.40
N ARG A 73 -18.60 -20.62 -7.89
CA ARG A 73 -18.65 -21.50 -9.09
C ARG A 73 -19.00 -20.85 -10.43
N LYS A 74 -18.89 -19.53 -10.55
CA LYS A 74 -19.21 -18.83 -11.80
C LYS A 74 -18.01 -18.57 -12.72
N GLY A 75 -16.94 -19.36 -12.60
CA GLY A 75 -15.78 -19.31 -13.51
C GLY A 75 -14.90 -18.06 -13.40
N LYS A 76 -14.71 -17.51 -12.20
CA LYS A 76 -13.86 -16.33 -11.93
C LYS A 76 -12.38 -16.60 -12.20
N SER A 77 -11.81 -17.62 -11.54
CA SER A 77 -10.41 -18.03 -11.73
C SER A 77 -10.13 -18.45 -13.18
N PHE A 78 -11.13 -19.01 -13.85
CA PHE A 78 -11.06 -19.33 -15.28
C PHE A 78 -10.92 -18.05 -16.13
N LEU A 79 -11.71 -17.00 -15.85
CA LEU A 79 -11.59 -15.70 -16.50
C LEU A 79 -10.22 -15.05 -16.23
N LEU A 80 -9.75 -15.07 -14.98
CA LEU A 80 -8.43 -14.54 -14.61
C LEU A 80 -7.28 -15.18 -15.36
N ASN A 81 -7.39 -16.47 -15.72
CA ASN A 81 -6.34 -17.15 -16.48
C ASN A 81 -6.21 -16.61 -17.92
N PHE A 82 -7.28 -16.07 -18.53
CA PHE A 82 -7.16 -15.36 -19.81
C PHE A 82 -6.43 -14.03 -19.66
N PHE A 83 -6.72 -13.28 -18.59
CA PHE A 83 -6.01 -12.04 -18.29
C PHE A 83 -4.53 -12.30 -18.03
N LEU A 84 -4.24 -13.37 -17.30
CA LEU A 84 -2.87 -13.78 -17.01
C LEU A 84 -2.12 -14.13 -18.30
N GLU A 85 -2.73 -14.93 -19.18
CA GLU A 85 -2.16 -15.27 -20.49
C GLU A 85 -1.86 -14.03 -21.31
N TYR A 86 -2.84 -13.13 -21.45
CA TYR A 86 -2.69 -11.90 -22.20
C TYR A 86 -1.56 -11.02 -21.64
N LEU A 87 -1.48 -10.85 -20.32
CA LEU A 87 -0.45 -10.00 -19.70
C LEU A 87 0.96 -10.56 -19.92
N TYR A 88 1.15 -11.88 -19.86
CA TYR A 88 2.45 -12.50 -20.18
C TYR A 88 2.80 -12.37 -21.66
N CYS A 89 1.85 -12.59 -22.57
CA CYS A 89 2.05 -12.37 -24.01
C CYS A 89 2.40 -10.91 -24.30
N LEU A 90 1.69 -9.96 -23.66
CA LEU A 90 1.92 -8.53 -23.79
C LEU A 90 3.31 -8.13 -23.30
N GLN A 91 3.71 -8.60 -22.12
CA GLN A 91 5.05 -8.36 -21.59
C GLN A 91 6.13 -8.89 -22.54
N LYS A 92 5.98 -10.12 -23.04
CA LYS A 92 6.94 -10.72 -23.97
C LYS A 92 7.03 -9.91 -25.27
N SER A 93 5.90 -9.47 -25.80
CA SER A 93 5.82 -8.60 -26.97
C SER A 93 6.59 -7.28 -26.73
N GLN A 94 6.39 -6.63 -25.58
CA GLN A 94 7.11 -5.40 -25.21
C GLN A 94 8.62 -5.60 -25.04
N GLN A 95 9.05 -6.75 -24.50
CA GLN A 95 10.48 -7.03 -24.28
C GLN A 95 11.25 -7.44 -25.53
N SER A 96 10.57 -8.15 -26.45
CA SER A 96 11.19 -8.72 -27.66
C SER A 96 10.87 -7.95 -28.94
N ASP A 97 10.07 -6.88 -28.84
CA ASP A 97 9.55 -6.09 -29.97
C ASP A 97 8.86 -6.96 -31.03
N ALA A 98 8.21 -8.03 -30.57
CA ALA A 98 7.51 -9.00 -31.40
C ALA A 98 6.01 -8.65 -31.47
N PRO A 99 5.30 -9.01 -32.56
CA PRO A 99 3.86 -8.80 -32.64
C PRO A 99 3.13 -9.53 -31.49
N LEU A 100 2.12 -8.88 -30.93
CA LEU A 100 1.30 -9.45 -29.86
C LEU A 100 0.38 -10.54 -30.40
N GLU A 101 0.85 -11.78 -30.35
CA GLU A 101 0.03 -12.96 -30.59
C GLU A 101 -0.42 -13.56 -29.27
N TRP A 102 -1.74 -13.61 -29.06
CA TRP A 102 -2.33 -14.19 -27.85
C TRP A 102 -3.60 -14.98 -28.19
N LEU A 103 -3.94 -15.94 -27.33
CA LEU A 103 -5.08 -16.84 -27.48
C LEU A 103 -5.09 -17.60 -28.82
N THR A 104 -3.96 -18.24 -29.14
CA THR A 104 -3.82 -19.20 -30.25
C THR A 104 -4.46 -20.55 -29.89
N ASP A 105 -4.74 -21.39 -30.89
CA ASP A 105 -5.42 -22.67 -30.67
C ASP A 105 -4.59 -23.68 -29.85
N ASP A 106 -3.26 -23.57 -29.94
CA ASP A 106 -2.30 -24.41 -29.20
C ASP A 106 -2.11 -23.94 -27.75
N CYS A 107 -2.67 -22.79 -27.39
CA CYS A 107 -2.56 -22.22 -26.06
C CYS A 107 -3.31 -23.08 -25.02
N GLN A 108 -2.70 -23.20 -23.85
CA GLN A 108 -3.30 -23.82 -22.68
C GLN A 108 -3.30 -22.84 -21.52
N LEU A 109 -4.49 -22.57 -20.97
CA LEU A 109 -4.67 -21.62 -19.88
C LEU A 109 -4.20 -22.23 -18.55
N HIS A 110 -3.18 -21.61 -17.96
CA HIS A 110 -2.60 -21.98 -16.67
C HIS A 110 -2.45 -20.75 -15.77
N GLY A 111 -2.56 -20.95 -14.46
CA GLY A 111 -2.42 -19.86 -13.48
C GLY A 111 -3.15 -20.17 -12.18
N PHE A 112 -4.22 -19.43 -11.91
CA PHE A 112 -5.10 -19.67 -10.78
C PHE A 112 -5.73 -21.06 -10.88
N HIS A 113 -5.76 -21.77 -9.75
CA HIS A 113 -6.39 -23.08 -9.70
C HIS A 113 -7.90 -22.97 -9.93
N TRP A 114 -8.42 -23.78 -10.84
CA TRP A 114 -9.85 -23.87 -11.11
C TRP A 114 -10.20 -25.35 -11.34
N ARG A 115 -11.37 -25.78 -10.85
CA ARG A 115 -11.93 -27.11 -11.18
C ARG A 115 -13.43 -27.05 -11.40
N ALA A 116 -13.95 -28.00 -12.17
CA ALA A 116 -15.38 -28.28 -12.22
C ALA A 116 -15.81 -29.11 -11.00
N GLY A 117 -16.98 -28.83 -10.42
CA GLY A 117 -17.52 -29.57 -9.26
C GLY A 117 -18.19 -28.68 -8.21
N ALA A 118 -18.85 -29.29 -7.22
CA ALA A 118 -19.66 -28.56 -6.24
C ALA A 118 -18.89 -27.99 -5.03
N LYS A 119 -17.72 -28.55 -4.67
CA LYS A 119 -16.98 -28.20 -3.44
C LYS A 119 -16.05 -27.00 -3.62
N ARG A 120 -16.04 -26.01 -2.72
CA ARG A 120 -15.16 -24.81 -2.78
C ARG A 120 -13.71 -25.00 -3.22
N ASP A 121 -13.20 -24.03 -3.98
CA ASP A 121 -11.80 -23.98 -4.48
C ASP A 121 -11.04 -22.79 -3.87
N THR A 122 -11.63 -21.59 -3.90
CA THR A 122 -11.03 -20.36 -3.37
C THR A 122 -11.73 -19.91 -2.10
N VAL A 123 -10.94 -19.55 -1.09
CA VAL A 123 -11.39 -19.03 0.21
C VAL A 123 -10.62 -17.74 0.51
N GLY A 124 -11.32 -16.67 0.89
CA GLY A 124 -10.73 -15.35 1.10
C GLY A 124 -10.28 -14.63 -0.17
N VAL A 125 -9.13 -13.94 -0.12
CA VAL A 125 -8.57 -13.18 -1.25
C VAL A 125 -7.21 -13.74 -1.63
N TRP A 126 -7.04 -14.02 -2.91
CA TRP A 126 -5.82 -14.53 -3.52
C TRP A 126 -5.30 -13.54 -4.54
N VAL A 127 -3.98 -13.40 -4.62
CA VAL A 127 -3.34 -12.59 -5.67
C VAL A 127 -2.35 -13.46 -6.43
N TRP A 128 -2.08 -13.11 -7.69
CA TRP A 128 -1.01 -13.76 -8.42
C TRP A 128 0.34 -13.51 -7.71
N GLY A 129 1.16 -14.55 -7.59
CA GLY A 129 2.36 -14.52 -6.74
C GLY A 129 3.46 -13.57 -7.22
N GLU A 130 3.34 -13.03 -8.43
CA GLU A 130 4.32 -12.12 -9.01
C GLU A 130 3.62 -10.98 -9.76
N PRO A 131 3.88 -9.70 -9.45
CA PRO A 131 3.35 -8.60 -10.26
C PRO A 131 3.99 -8.58 -11.65
N ILE A 132 3.16 -8.48 -12.68
CA ILE A 132 3.60 -8.48 -14.08
C ILE A 132 3.94 -7.05 -14.47
N MET A 133 5.18 -6.83 -14.90
CA MET A 133 5.64 -5.50 -15.29
C MET A 133 5.21 -5.21 -16.73
N ILE A 134 4.35 -4.21 -16.91
CA ILE A 134 3.84 -3.76 -18.21
C ILE A 134 4.18 -2.29 -18.42
N GLU A 135 4.67 -1.95 -19.60
CA GLU A 135 4.85 -0.57 -20.03
C GLU A 135 3.50 -0.01 -20.48
N ALA A 136 3.04 1.07 -19.86
CA ALA A 136 1.85 1.78 -20.27
C ALA A 136 2.11 2.61 -21.54
N ALA A 137 1.05 3.07 -22.21
CA ALA A 137 1.17 3.95 -23.37
C ALA A 137 1.90 5.28 -23.08
N SER A 138 1.98 5.67 -21.79
CA SER A 138 2.75 6.83 -21.32
C SER A 138 4.26 6.59 -21.25
N GLY A 139 4.74 5.36 -21.47
CA GLY A 139 6.12 4.92 -21.23
C GLY A 139 6.43 4.62 -19.76
N GLU A 140 5.46 4.74 -18.86
CA GLU A 140 5.64 4.40 -17.45
C GLU A 140 5.43 2.92 -17.19
N MET A 141 6.36 2.30 -16.45
CA MET A 141 6.25 0.89 -16.04
C MET A 141 5.31 0.72 -14.85
N TYR A 142 4.25 -0.07 -15.02
CA TYR A 142 3.29 -0.44 -13.99
C TYR A 142 3.48 -1.87 -13.51
N ALA A 143 3.27 -2.08 -12.22
CA ALA A 143 3.18 -3.40 -11.61
C ALA A 143 1.72 -3.86 -11.65
N VAL A 144 1.38 -4.76 -12.58
CA VAL A 144 0.02 -5.27 -12.77
C VAL A 144 -0.20 -6.52 -11.91
N LEU A 145 -1.23 -6.50 -11.07
CA LEU A 145 -1.58 -7.59 -10.16
C LEU A 145 -3.01 -8.07 -10.43
N LEU A 146 -3.16 -9.39 -10.55
CA LEU A 146 -4.46 -10.03 -10.64
C LEU A 146 -4.91 -10.53 -9.27
N MET A 147 -6.17 -10.27 -8.94
CA MET A 147 -6.78 -10.63 -7.67
C MET A 147 -8.01 -11.52 -7.90
N ASP A 148 -7.97 -12.72 -7.33
CA ASP A 148 -9.09 -13.64 -7.27
C ASP A 148 -9.74 -13.56 -5.89
N THR A 149 -11.06 -13.39 -5.87
CA THR A 149 -11.82 -13.30 -4.64
C THR A 149 -12.67 -14.54 -4.45
N GLN A 150 -12.93 -14.89 -3.19
CA GLN A 150 -13.90 -15.91 -2.85
C GLN A 150 -15.24 -15.61 -3.51
N GLY A 151 -15.91 -16.67 -3.97
CA GLY A 151 -17.27 -16.52 -4.43
C GLY A 151 -18.21 -16.13 -3.32
N THR A 152 -18.99 -15.08 -3.52
CA THR A 152 -20.08 -14.73 -2.63
C THR A 152 -21.11 -15.88 -2.59
N PHE A 153 -21.75 -16.09 -1.44
CA PHE A 153 -22.86 -17.04 -1.23
C PHE A 153 -22.50 -18.52 -1.34
N ASP A 154 -21.40 -18.94 -0.69
CA ASP A 154 -21.18 -20.37 -0.44
C ASP A 154 -21.91 -20.85 0.82
N ASN A 155 -22.09 -22.17 0.96
CA ASN A 155 -22.82 -22.76 2.08
C ASN A 155 -22.07 -22.73 3.43
N THR A 156 -20.87 -22.11 3.47
CA THR A 156 -19.96 -22.15 4.63
C THR A 156 -19.56 -20.79 5.16
N SER A 157 -19.69 -19.74 4.36
CA SER A 157 -19.36 -18.37 4.70
C SER A 157 -20.63 -17.56 4.95
N THR A 158 -20.55 -16.64 5.91
CA THR A 158 -21.67 -15.74 6.18
C THR A 158 -21.81 -14.71 5.07
N TYR A 159 -23.02 -14.16 4.94
CA TYR A 159 -23.29 -13.05 4.02
C TYR A 159 -22.35 -11.86 4.28
N GLN A 160 -22.12 -11.54 5.56
CA GLN A 160 -21.25 -10.45 6.01
C GLN A 160 -19.80 -10.65 5.56
N GLN A 161 -19.29 -11.88 5.66
CA GLN A 161 -17.93 -12.21 5.20
C GLN A 161 -17.79 -12.03 3.69
N CYS A 162 -18.79 -12.49 2.93
CA CYS A 162 -18.82 -12.32 1.47
C CYS A 162 -18.81 -10.85 1.08
N LEU A 163 -19.64 -10.04 1.73
CA LEU A 163 -19.73 -8.60 1.48
C LEU A 163 -18.44 -7.86 1.88
N THR A 164 -17.78 -8.29 2.96
CA THR A 164 -16.49 -7.72 3.40
C THR A 164 -15.38 -7.99 2.38
N ILE A 165 -15.28 -9.22 1.87
CA ILE A 165 -14.32 -9.57 0.81
C ILE A 165 -14.58 -8.74 -0.44
N PHE A 166 -15.86 -8.62 -0.83
CA PHE A 166 -16.25 -7.84 -1.98
C PHE A 166 -15.88 -6.35 -1.80
N ALA A 167 -16.23 -5.77 -0.65
CA ALA A 167 -15.89 -4.39 -0.29
C ALA A 167 -14.39 -4.14 -0.34
N LEU A 168 -13.60 -4.99 0.32
CA LEU A 168 -12.14 -4.91 0.30
C LEU A 168 -11.59 -4.97 -1.12
N SER A 169 -12.06 -5.91 -1.94
CA SER A 169 -11.59 -6.08 -3.31
C SER A 169 -11.90 -4.88 -4.21
N THR A 170 -13.06 -4.24 -4.04
CA THR A 170 -13.44 -3.04 -4.80
C THR A 170 -12.63 -1.82 -4.36
N ILE A 171 -12.38 -1.65 -3.06
CA ILE A 171 -11.61 -0.51 -2.54
C ILE A 171 -10.18 -0.54 -3.04
N VAL A 172 -9.55 -1.71 -3.07
CA VAL A 172 -8.14 -1.85 -3.47
C VAL A 172 -7.94 -1.92 -4.98
N SER A 173 -8.93 -2.40 -5.74
CA SER A 173 -8.80 -2.60 -7.18
C SER A 173 -8.88 -1.31 -8.01
N CYS A 174 -8.24 -1.32 -9.17
CA CYS A 174 -8.42 -0.30 -10.22
C CYS A 174 -9.61 -0.67 -11.10
N VAL A 175 -9.66 -1.95 -11.47
CA VAL A 175 -10.74 -2.53 -12.27
C VAL A 175 -11.38 -3.63 -11.43
N GLN A 176 -12.62 -3.38 -11.01
CA GLN A 176 -13.44 -4.37 -10.34
C GLN A 176 -14.36 -5.03 -11.37
N ILE A 177 -14.10 -6.29 -11.67
CA ILE A 177 -14.95 -7.08 -12.56
C ILE A 177 -15.96 -7.82 -11.69
N TYR A 178 -17.23 -7.47 -11.86
CA TYR A 178 -18.34 -8.14 -11.22
C TYR A 178 -18.90 -9.23 -12.14
N ASN A 179 -18.48 -10.46 -11.90
CA ASN A 179 -18.82 -11.64 -12.68
C ASN A 179 -20.17 -12.20 -12.21
N VAL A 180 -21.22 -11.91 -12.98
CA VAL A 180 -22.59 -12.40 -12.80
C VAL A 180 -22.92 -13.42 -13.88
N VAL A 181 -23.95 -14.26 -13.68
CA VAL A 181 -24.33 -15.31 -14.63
C VAL A 181 -25.78 -15.17 -15.01
N ASP A 182 -26.06 -15.43 -16.29
CA ASP A 182 -27.35 -15.25 -16.95
C ASP A 182 -27.79 -13.78 -17.04
N ASN A 183 -27.87 -13.07 -15.92
CA ASN A 183 -28.41 -11.71 -15.83
C ASN A 183 -27.82 -10.90 -14.65
N ILE A 184 -27.93 -9.57 -14.69
CA ILE A 184 -27.72 -8.67 -13.54
C ILE A 184 -29.02 -8.59 -12.76
N GLN A 185 -29.06 -9.23 -11.59
CA GLN A 185 -30.23 -9.26 -10.71
C GLN A 185 -30.17 -8.13 -9.66
N GLU A 186 -31.30 -7.83 -9.01
CA GLU A 186 -31.39 -6.74 -8.01
C GLU A 186 -30.52 -6.99 -6.77
N ASP A 187 -30.39 -8.25 -6.33
CA ASP A 187 -29.49 -8.63 -5.24
C ASP A 187 -28.04 -8.25 -5.58
N ALA A 188 -27.64 -8.42 -6.85
CA ALA A 188 -26.32 -8.03 -7.31
C ALA A 188 -26.10 -6.52 -7.18
N LEU A 189 -27.12 -5.71 -7.48
CA LEU A 189 -27.09 -4.25 -7.31
C LEU A 189 -27.13 -3.85 -5.83
N GLN A 190 -27.86 -4.57 -4.98
CA GLN A 190 -27.91 -4.31 -3.55
C GLN A 190 -26.54 -4.45 -2.88
N HIS A 191 -25.66 -5.36 -3.34
CA HIS A 191 -24.28 -5.42 -2.82
C HIS A 191 -23.47 -4.15 -3.11
N LEU A 192 -23.87 -3.36 -4.09
CA LEU A 192 -23.23 -2.10 -4.44
C LEU A 192 -23.72 -0.93 -3.58
N SER A 193 -24.81 -1.10 -2.81
CA SER A 193 -25.37 -0.06 -1.93
C SER A 193 -24.35 0.48 -0.92
N LEU A 194 -23.48 -0.39 -0.40
CA LEU A 194 -22.37 0.00 0.48
C LEU A 194 -21.44 1.03 -0.17
N PHE A 195 -21.12 0.83 -1.45
CA PHE A 195 -20.24 1.73 -2.20
C PHE A 195 -20.92 3.05 -2.51
N VAL A 196 -22.23 3.01 -2.72
CA VAL A 196 -23.07 4.20 -2.89
C VAL A 196 -23.08 5.04 -1.60
N GLU A 197 -23.32 4.42 -0.45
CA GLU A 197 -23.29 5.10 0.84
C GLU A 197 -21.89 5.69 1.12
N TYR A 198 -20.84 4.93 0.87
CA TYR A 198 -19.48 5.40 1.00
C TYR A 198 -19.14 6.54 0.03
N GLY A 199 -19.56 6.44 -1.23
CA GLY A 199 -19.37 7.50 -2.20
C GLY A 199 -20.07 8.78 -1.78
N ARG A 200 -21.30 8.70 -1.26
CA ARG A 200 -22.00 9.87 -0.71
C ARG A 200 -21.24 10.51 0.44
N LEU A 201 -20.72 9.72 1.38
CA LEU A 201 -19.92 10.25 2.50
C LEU A 201 -18.61 10.88 2.02
N ALA A 202 -17.88 10.21 1.12
CA ALA A 202 -16.65 10.73 0.54
C ALA A 202 -16.90 12.03 -0.25
N MET A 203 -18.00 12.12 -0.99
CA MET A 203 -18.40 13.33 -1.72
C MET A 203 -18.92 14.44 -0.80
N THR A 204 -19.34 14.15 0.42
CA THR A 204 -19.82 15.18 1.36
C THR A 204 -18.67 15.72 2.21
N GLU A 205 -17.87 14.83 2.79
CA GLU A 205 -16.80 15.18 3.73
C GLU A 205 -15.45 15.42 3.05
N ALA A 206 -15.26 14.87 1.85
CA ALA A 206 -13.97 14.76 1.18
C ALA A 206 -14.03 15.22 -0.29
N GLN A 207 -14.88 16.20 -0.61
CA GLN A 207 -15.12 16.80 -1.95
C GLN A 207 -13.85 17.09 -2.77
N ARG A 208 -12.71 17.26 -2.10
CA ARG A 208 -11.41 17.53 -2.72
C ARG A 208 -10.80 16.34 -3.46
N PHE A 209 -11.27 15.11 -3.26
CA PHE A 209 -10.60 13.91 -3.79
C PHE A 209 -11.28 13.25 -4.99
N GLY A 210 -12.41 13.79 -5.46
CA GLY A 210 -13.15 13.23 -6.59
C GLY A 210 -13.84 11.91 -6.25
N LYS A 211 -14.11 11.10 -7.29
CA LYS A 211 -14.80 9.82 -7.13
C LYS A 211 -13.93 8.80 -6.36
N PRO A 212 -14.52 8.00 -5.47
CA PRO A 212 -13.78 7.05 -4.63
C PRO A 212 -13.23 5.84 -5.40
N PHE A 213 -13.90 5.43 -6.48
CA PHE A 213 -13.57 4.21 -7.22
C PHE A 213 -13.35 4.52 -8.71
N GLN A 214 -12.54 3.68 -9.35
CA GLN A 214 -12.15 3.87 -10.75
C GLN A 214 -13.11 3.15 -11.69
N THR A 215 -12.85 1.87 -12.01
CA THR A 215 -13.63 1.16 -13.02
C THR A 215 -14.40 -0.01 -12.43
N LEU A 216 -15.72 -0.05 -12.68
CA LEU A 216 -16.59 -1.20 -12.44
C LEU A 216 -16.97 -1.83 -13.78
N VAL A 217 -16.78 -3.13 -13.92
CA VAL A 217 -17.12 -3.88 -15.12
C VAL A 217 -18.12 -4.98 -14.78
N PHE A 218 -19.34 -4.90 -15.27
CA PHE A 218 -20.26 -6.03 -15.22
C PHE A 218 -19.87 -7.04 -16.29
N CYS A 219 -19.53 -8.25 -15.88
CA CYS A 219 -19.24 -9.36 -16.79
C CYS A 219 -20.37 -10.38 -16.68
N VAL A 220 -21.33 -10.32 -17.61
CA VAL A 220 -22.49 -11.23 -17.65
C VAL A 220 -22.10 -12.49 -18.41
N ARG A 221 -21.96 -13.59 -17.69
CA ARG A 221 -21.61 -14.91 -18.25
C ARG A 221 -22.86 -15.63 -18.74
N ASP A 222 -22.67 -16.48 -19.74
CA ASP A 222 -23.70 -17.38 -20.27
C ASP A 222 -24.96 -16.63 -20.72
N PHE A 223 -24.79 -15.43 -21.27
CA PHE A 223 -25.90 -14.58 -21.68
C PHE A 223 -26.74 -15.24 -22.78
N ARG A 224 -28.06 -15.30 -22.56
CA ARG A 224 -28.98 -16.15 -23.34
C ARG A 224 -29.73 -15.42 -24.45
N ASN A 225 -29.75 -14.09 -24.47
CA ASN A 225 -30.60 -13.28 -25.35
C ASN A 225 -29.80 -12.42 -26.35
N PRO A 226 -28.89 -13.00 -27.16
CA PRO A 226 -28.02 -12.23 -28.05
C PRO A 226 -28.75 -11.50 -29.19
N GLU A 227 -29.98 -11.91 -29.50
CA GLU A 227 -30.82 -11.27 -30.53
C GLU A 227 -31.32 -9.89 -30.09
N GLU A 228 -31.57 -9.71 -28.80
CA GLU A 228 -32.02 -8.42 -28.23
C GLU A 228 -30.82 -7.52 -27.91
N TYR A 229 -29.78 -8.12 -27.32
CA TYR A 229 -28.53 -7.44 -26.98
C TYR A 229 -27.35 -8.26 -27.47
N GLY A 230 -26.66 -7.80 -28.51
CA GLY A 230 -25.50 -8.50 -29.07
C GLY A 230 -24.40 -8.76 -28.02
N TYR A 231 -23.58 -9.78 -28.25
CA TYR A 231 -22.45 -10.07 -27.35
C TYR A 231 -21.39 -8.94 -27.35
N GLY A 232 -20.57 -8.93 -26.31
CA GLY A 232 -19.48 -7.97 -26.13
C GLY A 232 -19.89 -6.70 -25.40
N GLU A 233 -19.11 -5.64 -25.58
CA GLU A 233 -19.27 -4.36 -24.88
C GLU A 233 -20.45 -3.52 -25.40
N GLU A 234 -20.70 -3.53 -26.71
CA GLU A 234 -21.71 -2.67 -27.32
C GLU A 234 -23.13 -3.07 -26.87
N GLY A 235 -23.45 -4.36 -26.96
CA GLY A 235 -24.72 -4.86 -26.45
C GLY A 235 -24.79 -4.82 -24.92
N GLY A 236 -23.67 -5.05 -24.24
CA GLY A 236 -23.57 -4.88 -22.79
C GLY A 236 -23.86 -3.48 -22.29
N SER A 237 -23.41 -2.45 -23.02
CA SER A 237 -23.70 -1.05 -22.71
C SER A 237 -25.19 -0.73 -22.83
N LYS A 238 -25.84 -1.20 -23.91
CA LYS A 238 -27.30 -1.06 -24.10
C LYS A 238 -28.08 -1.81 -23.02
N PHE A 239 -27.63 -3.02 -22.69
CA PHE A 239 -28.22 -3.85 -21.65
C PHE A 239 -28.11 -3.20 -20.26
N LEU A 240 -26.93 -2.68 -19.92
CA LEU A 240 -26.69 -2.01 -18.64
C LEU A 240 -27.51 -0.73 -18.48
N GLN A 241 -27.66 0.07 -19.54
CA GLN A 241 -28.52 1.25 -19.53
C GLN A 241 -29.97 0.90 -19.19
N GLN A 242 -30.47 -0.24 -19.68
CA GLN A 242 -31.81 -0.71 -19.35
C GLN A 242 -31.90 -1.18 -17.89
N VAL A 243 -30.89 -1.90 -17.38
CA VAL A 243 -30.84 -2.38 -15.98
C VAL A 243 -30.78 -1.21 -14.98
N LEU A 244 -30.01 -0.17 -15.31
CA LEU A 244 -29.85 1.02 -14.47
C LEU A 244 -30.94 2.08 -14.70
N LYS A 245 -31.92 1.82 -15.57
CA LYS A 245 -33.02 2.75 -15.81
C LYS A 245 -33.86 2.92 -14.54
N VAL A 246 -34.00 4.16 -14.12
CA VAL A 246 -34.82 4.55 -12.97
C VAL A 246 -36.25 4.77 -13.42
N THR A 247 -37.21 4.19 -12.72
CA THR A 247 -38.65 4.45 -12.91
C THR A 247 -39.28 4.94 -11.60
N PRO A 248 -40.31 5.80 -11.67
CA PRO A 248 -40.93 6.37 -10.47
C PRO A 248 -41.58 5.31 -9.57
N ASP A 249 -42.00 4.17 -10.16
CA ASP A 249 -42.64 3.05 -9.46
C ASP A 249 -41.67 2.19 -8.64
N GLN A 250 -40.36 2.37 -8.81
CA GLN A 250 -39.35 1.62 -8.04
C GLN A 250 -39.26 2.12 -6.59
N PRO A 251 -38.99 1.22 -5.62
CA PRO A 251 -38.63 1.58 -4.25
C PRO A 251 -37.46 2.57 -4.21
N GLU A 252 -37.49 3.51 -3.25
CA GLU A 252 -36.49 4.57 -3.12
C GLU A 252 -35.06 4.03 -2.99
N GLU A 253 -34.88 2.93 -2.25
CA GLU A 253 -33.58 2.26 -2.09
C GLU A 253 -32.98 1.81 -3.44
N LEU A 254 -33.82 1.26 -4.33
CA LEU A 254 -33.39 0.78 -5.65
C LEU A 254 -33.09 1.92 -6.62
N ARG A 255 -33.82 3.04 -6.50
CA ARG A 255 -33.55 4.26 -7.29
C ARG A 255 -32.25 4.92 -6.85
N SER A 256 -32.07 5.08 -5.54
CA SER A 256 -30.87 5.69 -4.94
C SER A 256 -29.59 4.98 -5.39
N VAL A 257 -29.57 3.64 -5.37
CA VAL A 257 -28.41 2.87 -5.86
C VAL A 257 -28.11 3.17 -7.32
N ARG A 258 -29.12 3.19 -8.20
CA ARG A 258 -28.94 3.41 -9.64
C ARG A 258 -28.49 4.84 -9.96
N GLU A 259 -29.06 5.83 -9.28
CA GLU A 259 -28.74 7.24 -9.46
C GLU A 259 -27.31 7.56 -9.00
N GLN A 260 -26.89 6.98 -7.87
CA GLN A 260 -25.62 7.34 -7.22
C GLN A 260 -24.45 6.43 -7.62
N LEU A 261 -24.71 5.29 -8.28
CA LEU A 261 -23.64 4.40 -8.74
C LEU A 261 -22.69 5.11 -9.70
N SER A 262 -23.23 5.94 -10.60
CA SER A 262 -22.42 6.75 -11.53
C SER A 262 -21.55 7.79 -10.83
N ASP A 263 -21.92 8.22 -9.62
CA ASP A 263 -21.14 9.20 -8.84
C ASP A 263 -19.99 8.55 -8.08
N CYS A 264 -20.04 7.22 -7.88
CA CYS A 264 -19.04 6.48 -7.13
C CYS A 264 -17.88 5.98 -7.98
N PHE A 265 -18.13 5.69 -9.27
CA PHE A 265 -17.14 5.12 -10.20
C PHE A 265 -16.83 6.10 -11.34
N ASP A 266 -15.56 6.20 -11.72
CA ASP A 266 -15.13 6.95 -12.91
C ASP A 266 -15.73 6.36 -14.19
N HIS A 267 -15.71 5.04 -14.31
CA HIS A 267 -16.21 4.31 -15.47
C HIS A 267 -16.99 3.07 -15.05
N ILE A 268 -18.17 2.88 -15.65
CA ILE A 268 -18.98 1.67 -15.52
C ILE A 268 -19.20 1.11 -16.91
N SER A 269 -18.82 -0.14 -17.12
CA SER A 269 -19.00 -0.85 -18.40
C SER A 269 -19.63 -2.22 -18.18
N CYS A 270 -20.11 -2.83 -19.25
CA CYS A 270 -20.72 -4.14 -19.21
C CYS A 270 -20.33 -4.95 -20.46
N PHE A 271 -19.93 -6.21 -20.25
CA PHE A 271 -19.62 -7.17 -21.30
C PHE A 271 -20.58 -8.36 -21.20
N LEU A 272 -21.25 -8.68 -22.30
CA LEU A 272 -22.10 -9.86 -22.41
C LEU A 272 -21.29 -11.00 -23.05
N LEU A 273 -21.04 -12.05 -22.29
CA LEU A 273 -20.28 -13.21 -22.77
C LEU A 273 -21.20 -14.39 -23.09
N PRO A 274 -20.96 -15.10 -24.21
CA PRO A 274 -21.68 -16.32 -24.52
C PRO A 274 -21.25 -17.46 -23.60
N TYR A 275 -21.99 -18.56 -23.66
CA TYR A 275 -21.61 -19.80 -22.99
C TYR A 275 -20.28 -20.37 -23.56
N PRO A 276 -19.29 -20.72 -22.70
CA PRO A 276 -17.95 -21.14 -23.14
C PRO A 276 -17.90 -22.50 -23.84
N GLY A 277 -18.93 -23.34 -23.67
CA GLY A 277 -19.09 -24.64 -24.33
C GLY A 277 -19.13 -25.83 -23.37
N TYR A 278 -19.78 -26.91 -23.81
CA TYR A 278 -20.04 -28.11 -22.99
C TYR A 278 -18.76 -28.77 -22.47
N ARG A 279 -17.67 -28.77 -23.26
CA ARG A 279 -16.37 -29.33 -22.85
C ARG A 279 -15.80 -28.63 -21.62
N VAL A 280 -16.04 -27.32 -21.47
CA VAL A 280 -15.54 -26.52 -20.35
C VAL A 280 -16.38 -26.73 -19.10
N ALA A 281 -17.71 -26.75 -19.25
CA ALA A 281 -18.63 -26.75 -18.11
C ALA A 281 -18.85 -28.14 -17.50
N GLU A 282 -18.85 -29.20 -18.32
CA GLU A 282 -19.33 -30.52 -17.90
C GLU A 282 -18.22 -31.55 -17.70
N ARG A 283 -17.03 -31.33 -18.27
CA ARG A 283 -15.92 -32.30 -18.18
C ARG A 283 -14.89 -31.88 -17.13
N GLN A 284 -14.72 -32.72 -16.11
CA GLN A 284 -13.60 -32.58 -15.14
C GLN A 284 -12.22 -32.76 -15.80
N SER A 285 -12.17 -33.30 -17.01
CA SER A 285 -10.95 -33.48 -17.80
C SER A 285 -10.54 -32.26 -18.60
N PHE A 286 -11.31 -31.17 -18.63
CA PHE A 286 -10.88 -29.95 -19.30
C PHE A 286 -9.60 -29.41 -18.64
N ARG A 287 -8.57 -29.18 -19.45
CA ARG A 287 -7.25 -28.73 -19.00
C ARG A 287 -6.92 -27.30 -19.44
N GLY A 288 -7.91 -26.54 -19.89
CA GLY A 288 -7.70 -25.14 -20.31
C GLY A 288 -7.25 -24.98 -21.77
N HIS A 289 -7.35 -26.00 -22.62
CA HIS A 289 -6.98 -25.89 -24.03
C HIS A 289 -7.93 -24.96 -24.79
N VAL A 290 -7.37 -23.95 -25.46
CA VAL A 290 -8.15 -22.93 -26.16
C VAL A 290 -8.95 -23.50 -27.34
N LYS A 291 -8.43 -24.52 -28.04
CA LYS A 291 -9.15 -25.22 -29.12
C LYS A 291 -10.48 -25.88 -28.71
N ASP A 292 -10.66 -26.17 -27.42
CA ASP A 292 -11.88 -26.81 -26.90
C ASP A 292 -12.98 -25.80 -26.56
N LEU A 293 -12.67 -24.49 -26.59
CA LEU A 293 -13.61 -23.41 -26.34
C LEU A 293 -14.51 -23.18 -27.56
N ARG A 294 -15.75 -22.77 -27.31
CA ARG A 294 -16.66 -22.37 -28.39
C ARG A 294 -16.06 -21.18 -29.18
N PRO A 295 -16.06 -21.19 -30.53
CA PRO A 295 -15.46 -20.13 -31.34
C PRO A 295 -15.93 -18.72 -30.99
N ILE A 296 -17.24 -18.51 -30.90
CA ILE A 296 -17.85 -17.22 -30.55
C ILE A 296 -17.38 -16.73 -29.17
N PHE A 297 -17.23 -17.64 -28.19
CA PHE A 297 -16.68 -17.27 -26.89
C PHE A 297 -15.24 -16.78 -26.98
N ARG A 298 -14.40 -17.44 -27.82
CA ARG A 298 -13.02 -17.01 -28.04
C ARG A 298 -12.95 -15.63 -28.69
N GLU A 299 -13.81 -15.35 -29.66
CA GLU A 299 -13.87 -14.06 -30.33
C GLU A 299 -14.24 -12.94 -29.36
N GLU A 300 -15.23 -13.15 -28.50
CA GLU A 300 -15.62 -12.15 -27.49
C GLU A 300 -14.56 -11.97 -26.41
N MET A 301 -13.89 -13.06 -25.99
CA MET A 301 -12.72 -12.96 -25.12
C MET A 301 -11.59 -12.17 -25.79
N LYS A 302 -11.38 -12.36 -27.10
CA LYS A 302 -10.38 -11.63 -27.89
C LYS A 302 -10.63 -10.12 -27.94
N LYS A 303 -11.87 -9.68 -27.75
CA LYS A 303 -12.26 -8.27 -27.68
C LYS A 303 -12.20 -7.73 -26.25
N MET A 304 -12.78 -8.47 -25.29
CA MET A 304 -12.90 -8.02 -23.90
C MET A 304 -11.54 -7.88 -23.21
N VAL A 305 -10.66 -8.88 -23.33
CA VAL A 305 -9.39 -8.88 -22.58
C VAL A 305 -8.50 -7.70 -22.97
N PRO A 306 -8.26 -7.40 -24.27
CA PRO A 306 -7.47 -6.24 -24.65
C PRO A 306 -8.18 -4.93 -24.33
N ALA A 307 -9.51 -4.86 -24.42
CA ALA A 307 -10.26 -3.65 -24.03
C ALA A 307 -9.97 -3.24 -22.57
N LEU A 308 -9.82 -4.22 -21.68
CA LEU A 308 -9.56 -3.99 -20.25
C LEU A 308 -8.08 -3.85 -19.89
N LEU A 309 -7.16 -4.50 -20.62
CA LEU A 309 -5.77 -4.70 -20.20
C LEU A 309 -4.72 -4.12 -21.16
N ASN A 310 -5.12 -3.49 -22.27
CA ASN A 310 -4.16 -2.87 -23.17
C ASN A 310 -3.39 -1.71 -22.48
N PRO A 311 -2.18 -1.35 -22.97
CA PRO A 311 -1.36 -0.28 -22.39
C PRO A 311 -2.03 1.10 -22.27
N HIS A 312 -3.08 1.39 -23.04
CA HIS A 312 -3.87 2.64 -22.94
C HIS A 312 -4.96 2.56 -21.87
N ALA A 313 -5.50 1.37 -21.62
CA ALA A 313 -6.56 1.12 -20.64
C ALA A 313 -6.02 0.97 -19.20
N LEU A 314 -4.78 0.50 -19.04
CA LEU A 314 -4.16 0.30 -17.73
C LEU A 314 -3.94 1.65 -17.02
N GLN A 315 -4.68 1.88 -15.94
CA GLN A 315 -4.51 3.04 -15.06
C GLN A 315 -4.08 2.60 -13.66
N PRO A 316 -3.09 3.27 -13.05
CA PRO A 316 -2.64 2.93 -11.71
C PRO A 316 -3.75 3.20 -10.69
N LYS A 317 -3.66 2.54 -9.53
CA LYS A 317 -4.61 2.77 -8.44
C LYS A 317 -4.49 4.21 -7.94
N TYR A 318 -5.62 4.91 -7.87
CA TYR A 318 -5.74 6.18 -7.17
C TYR A 318 -6.52 5.99 -5.87
N ILE A 319 -6.00 6.56 -4.79
CA ILE A 319 -6.69 6.68 -3.50
C ILE A 319 -6.48 8.12 -3.04
N ASN A 320 -7.58 8.80 -2.69
CA ASN A 320 -7.57 10.21 -2.27
C ASN A 320 -6.84 11.12 -3.28
N GLY A 321 -7.09 10.92 -4.59
CA GLY A 321 -6.50 11.71 -5.68
C GLY A 321 -5.00 11.49 -5.92
N LYS A 322 -4.35 10.54 -5.22
CA LYS A 322 -2.91 10.24 -5.39
C LYS A 322 -2.70 8.84 -5.97
N PRO A 323 -1.73 8.64 -6.87
CA PRO A 323 -1.38 7.32 -7.36
C PRO A 323 -0.72 6.50 -6.26
N VAL A 324 -1.04 5.22 -6.22
CA VAL A 324 -0.60 4.27 -5.20
C VAL A 324 0.55 3.42 -5.74
N THR A 325 1.59 3.27 -4.93
CA THR A 325 2.72 2.37 -5.20
C THR A 325 2.55 1.03 -4.50
N CYS A 326 3.30 0.01 -4.92
CA CYS A 326 3.29 -1.31 -4.26
C CYS A 326 3.55 -1.20 -2.75
N ARG A 327 4.51 -0.35 -2.32
CA ARG A 327 4.77 -0.09 -0.88
C ARG A 327 3.54 0.41 -0.14
N LYS A 328 2.86 1.41 -0.70
CA LYS A 328 1.70 2.05 -0.08
C LYS A 328 0.51 1.09 -0.03
N LEU A 329 0.34 0.29 -1.09
CA LEU A 329 -0.73 -0.68 -1.17
C LEU A 329 -0.70 -1.69 0.00
N VAL A 330 0.49 -2.14 0.41
CA VAL A 330 0.64 -3.02 1.59
C VAL A 330 0.08 -2.35 2.85
N GLN A 331 0.36 -1.06 3.05
CA GLN A 331 -0.14 -0.31 4.20
C GLN A 331 -1.66 -0.11 4.13
N TYR A 332 -2.19 0.20 2.95
CA TYR A 332 -3.64 0.32 2.73
C TYR A 332 -4.38 -0.99 3.02
N PHE A 333 -3.87 -2.11 2.54
CA PHE A 333 -4.45 -3.43 2.83
C PHE A 333 -4.53 -3.71 4.32
N LYS A 334 -3.46 -3.43 5.08
CA LYS A 334 -3.43 -3.59 6.53
C LYS A 334 -4.50 -2.74 7.21
N GLU A 335 -4.59 -1.46 6.88
CA GLU A 335 -5.53 -0.55 7.52
C GLU A 335 -6.99 -0.87 7.17
N TYR A 336 -7.28 -1.24 5.92
CA TYR A 336 -8.65 -1.66 5.56
C TYR A 336 -9.04 -2.95 6.28
N VAL A 337 -8.19 -3.97 6.29
CA VAL A 337 -8.50 -5.22 7.00
C VAL A 337 -8.67 -4.99 8.50
N ASN A 338 -7.84 -4.15 9.11
CA ASN A 338 -7.99 -3.79 10.53
C ASN A 338 -9.29 -3.01 10.83
N SER A 339 -9.84 -2.32 9.83
CA SER A 339 -11.08 -1.55 9.97
C SER A 339 -12.34 -2.41 9.75
N PHE A 340 -12.19 -3.62 9.23
CA PHE A 340 -13.29 -4.58 9.04
C PHE A 340 -13.14 -5.75 10.02
N ASP A 341 -14.06 -5.89 10.95
CA ASP A 341 -14.04 -6.98 11.93
C ASP A 341 -14.48 -8.34 11.35
N GLY A 342 -15.04 -8.35 10.12
CA GLY A 342 -15.56 -9.53 9.42
C GLY A 342 -16.84 -10.12 10.02
N ASN A 343 -17.23 -9.65 11.20
CA ASN A 343 -18.40 -10.07 11.97
C ASN A 343 -19.62 -9.19 11.68
N THR A 344 -19.35 -7.93 11.33
CA THR A 344 -20.37 -6.95 10.98
C THR A 344 -20.32 -6.65 9.49
N VAL A 345 -21.45 -6.17 8.96
CA VAL A 345 -21.45 -5.60 7.61
C VAL A 345 -20.52 -4.40 7.60
N PRO A 346 -19.56 -4.32 6.67
CA PRO A 346 -18.71 -3.16 6.54
C PRO A 346 -19.57 -1.89 6.41
N VAL A 347 -19.29 -0.88 7.24
CA VAL A 347 -20.01 0.39 7.23
C VAL A 347 -19.18 1.44 6.50
N ALA A 348 -19.84 2.30 5.73
CA ALA A 348 -19.21 3.36 4.95
C ALA A 348 -18.28 4.27 5.80
N ASN A 349 -18.68 4.60 7.04
CA ASN A 349 -17.86 5.35 8.00
C ASN A 349 -16.53 4.67 8.34
N SER A 350 -16.47 3.34 8.39
CA SER A 350 -15.23 2.60 8.67
C SER A 350 -14.21 2.80 7.55
N ILE A 351 -14.66 2.79 6.30
CA ILE A 351 -13.81 3.04 5.12
C ILE A 351 -13.29 4.48 5.14
N LEU A 352 -14.17 5.44 5.42
CA LEU A 352 -13.80 6.86 5.48
C LEU A 352 -12.78 7.13 6.59
N ASN A 353 -13.00 6.57 7.78
CA ASN A 353 -12.07 6.68 8.91
C ASN A 353 -10.71 6.01 8.61
N ALA A 354 -10.70 4.85 7.94
CA ALA A 354 -9.48 4.21 7.48
C ALA A 354 -8.70 5.13 6.51
N ASN A 355 -9.40 5.74 5.56
CA ASN A 355 -8.80 6.68 4.61
C ASN A 355 -8.27 7.95 5.29
N ALA A 356 -9.01 8.52 6.23
CA ALA A 356 -8.56 9.64 7.03
C ALA A 356 -7.29 9.31 7.83
N LYS A 357 -7.26 8.14 8.48
CA LYS A 357 -6.09 7.64 9.21
C LYS A 357 -4.88 7.48 8.29
N LEU A 358 -5.08 6.91 7.11
CA LEU A 358 -4.03 6.72 6.10
C LEU A 358 -3.45 8.04 5.59
N ILE A 359 -4.29 9.04 5.31
CA ILE A 359 -3.82 10.38 4.94
C ILE A 359 -2.99 11.00 6.07
N CYS A 360 -3.44 10.85 7.32
CA CYS A 360 -2.71 11.34 8.48
C CYS A 360 -1.34 10.64 8.63
N ILE A 361 -1.26 9.32 8.41
CA ILE A 361 -0.01 8.56 8.44
C ILE A 361 0.95 9.07 7.36
N GLU A 362 0.45 9.30 6.13
CA GLU A 362 1.25 9.86 5.05
C GLU A 362 1.77 11.26 5.37
N ALA A 363 0.90 12.13 5.88
CA ALA A 363 1.27 13.49 6.27
C ALA A 363 2.32 13.49 7.39
N ALA A 364 2.20 12.60 8.38
CA ALA A 364 3.19 12.46 9.45
C ALA A 364 4.54 11.98 8.91
N HIS A 365 4.54 11.00 8.00
CA HIS A 365 5.75 10.53 7.36
C HIS A 365 6.43 11.63 6.52
N GLU A 366 5.66 12.37 5.72
CA GLU A 366 6.16 13.50 4.93
C GLU A 366 6.75 14.61 5.82
N ALA A 367 6.07 14.95 6.91
CA ALA A 367 6.55 15.89 7.91
C ALA A 367 7.88 15.44 8.54
N LYS A 368 7.98 14.17 8.94
CA LYS A 368 9.22 13.58 9.50
C LYS A 368 10.37 13.62 8.50
N VAL A 369 10.12 13.24 7.24
CA VAL A 369 11.13 13.29 6.18
C VAL A 369 11.60 14.73 5.92
N ALA A 370 10.68 15.69 5.90
CA ALA A 370 11.01 17.10 5.74
C ALA A 370 11.88 17.63 6.90
N TYR A 371 11.55 17.25 8.14
CA TYR A 371 12.35 17.54 9.32
C TYR A 371 13.77 16.97 9.18
N CYS A 372 13.91 15.67 8.89
CA CYS A 372 15.21 15.04 8.75
C CYS A 372 16.04 15.70 7.65
N ARG A 373 15.48 15.94 6.46
CA ARG A 373 16.17 16.66 5.38
C ARG A 373 16.59 18.08 5.77
N GLY A 374 15.79 18.76 6.58
CA GLY A 374 16.14 20.07 7.13
C GLY A 374 17.34 19.98 8.06
N MET A 375 17.29 19.07 9.02
CA MET A 375 18.35 18.83 10.01
C MET A 375 19.65 18.33 9.37
N ASP A 376 19.59 17.40 8.43
CA ASP A 376 20.74 16.92 7.66
C ASP A 376 21.43 18.10 6.96
N ARG A 377 20.68 18.96 6.26
CA ARG A 377 21.21 20.16 5.60
C ARG A 377 21.85 21.15 6.57
N SER A 378 21.26 21.34 7.74
CA SER A 378 21.84 22.19 8.78
C SER A 378 23.12 21.58 9.38
N THR A 379 23.21 20.25 9.44
CA THR A 379 24.30 19.53 10.09
C THR A 379 25.34 18.96 9.14
N VAL A 380 25.37 19.30 7.84
CA VAL A 380 26.34 18.74 6.86
C VAL A 380 27.82 19.01 7.22
N GLY A 381 28.13 20.13 7.88
CA GLY A 381 29.52 20.53 8.13
C GLY A 381 30.34 19.54 8.96
N SER A 382 31.65 19.42 8.66
CA SER A 382 32.58 18.55 9.39
C SER A 382 32.86 18.99 10.84
N ARG A 383 32.57 20.25 11.16
CA ARG A 383 32.77 20.82 12.51
C ARG A 383 31.51 20.64 13.36
N MET A 384 31.72 20.41 14.65
CA MET A 384 30.65 20.37 15.64
C MET A 384 29.88 21.70 15.67
N MET A 385 28.56 21.62 15.60
CA MET A 385 27.67 22.77 15.76
C MET A 385 27.46 23.07 17.26
N PRO A 386 27.45 24.35 17.69
CA PRO A 386 27.04 24.71 19.05
C PRO A 386 25.62 24.23 19.36
N GLU A 387 25.37 23.78 20.60
CA GLU A 387 24.06 23.24 21.01
C GLU A 387 22.91 24.22 20.77
N LYS A 388 23.12 25.51 21.06
CA LYS A 388 22.13 26.56 20.78
C LYS A 388 21.70 26.60 19.31
N ARG A 389 22.65 26.53 18.37
CA ARG A 389 22.35 26.53 16.93
C ARG A 389 21.65 25.25 16.48
N LEU A 390 21.98 24.12 17.10
CA LEU A 390 21.31 22.84 16.83
C LEU A 390 19.84 22.89 17.27
N LEU A 391 19.56 23.48 18.44
CA LEU A 391 18.20 23.66 18.94
C LEU A 391 17.41 24.69 18.10
N GLU A 392 18.04 25.78 17.67
CA GLU A 392 17.42 26.75 16.74
C GLU A 392 17.04 26.08 15.41
N ALA A 393 17.91 25.24 14.86
CA ALA A 393 17.63 24.46 13.65
C ALA A 393 16.50 23.44 13.88
N HIS A 394 16.50 22.76 15.03
CA HIS A 394 15.44 21.84 15.43
C HIS A 394 14.08 22.54 15.50
N ILE A 395 13.98 23.70 16.17
CA ILE A 395 12.73 24.46 16.27
C ILE A 395 12.26 24.88 14.87
N LYS A 396 13.16 25.42 14.05
CA LYS A 396 12.83 25.87 12.68
C LYS A 396 12.27 24.73 11.82
N HIS A 397 12.96 23.59 11.79
CA HIS A 397 12.53 22.45 10.98
C HIS A 397 11.36 21.69 11.60
N GLY A 398 11.23 21.71 12.93
CA GLY A 398 10.09 21.16 13.67
C GLY A 398 8.80 21.92 13.36
N ILE A 399 8.84 23.26 13.39
CA ILE A 399 7.69 24.10 12.97
C ILE A 399 7.33 23.80 11.51
N THR A 400 8.33 23.64 10.64
CA THR A 400 8.09 23.30 9.22
C THR A 400 7.38 21.96 9.08
N ALA A 401 7.81 20.94 9.83
CA ALA A 401 7.18 19.62 9.84
C ALA A 401 5.74 19.66 10.38
N LEU A 402 5.49 20.38 11.48
CA LEU A 402 4.15 20.55 12.04
C LEU A 402 3.22 21.30 11.08
N ASN A 403 3.72 22.31 10.37
CA ASN A 403 2.97 23.03 9.34
C ASN A 403 2.62 22.14 8.14
N ILE A 404 3.45 21.16 7.79
CA ILE A 404 3.12 20.15 6.77
C ILE A 404 1.98 19.28 7.27
N TYR A 405 2.05 18.81 8.52
CA TYR A 405 1.01 17.97 9.11
C TYR A 405 -0.33 18.70 9.28
N ASP A 406 -0.35 19.98 9.66
CA ASP A 406 -1.61 20.73 9.85
C ASP A 406 -2.36 21.00 8.55
N LYS A 407 -1.68 20.93 7.39
CA LYS A 407 -2.33 20.95 6.08
C LYS A 407 -3.10 19.67 5.77
N CYS A 408 -2.94 18.62 6.57
CA CYS A 408 -3.72 17.39 6.46
C CYS A 408 -5.21 17.72 6.55
N PRO A 409 -6.03 17.26 5.59
CA PRO A 409 -7.47 17.39 5.64
C PRO A 409 -8.07 16.91 6.96
N LYS A 410 -9.02 17.69 7.48
CA LYS A 410 -9.62 17.50 8.80
C LYS A 410 -10.99 16.82 8.65
N PHE A 411 -10.99 15.55 8.26
CA PHE A 411 -12.18 14.69 8.22
C PHE A 411 -11.88 13.34 8.88
N GLY A 412 -12.91 12.63 9.34
CA GLY A 412 -12.77 11.45 10.21
C GLY A 412 -12.47 11.79 11.68
N SER A 413 -12.10 10.79 12.48
CA SER A 413 -11.90 10.95 13.93
C SER A 413 -10.74 11.88 14.31
N ALA A 414 -11.07 13.01 14.95
CA ALA A 414 -10.10 13.97 15.48
C ALA A 414 -9.12 13.35 16.50
N GLU A 415 -9.56 12.33 17.23
CA GLU A 415 -8.74 11.60 18.19
C GLU A 415 -7.59 10.86 17.50
N THR A 416 -7.86 10.22 16.36
CA THR A 416 -6.83 9.50 15.58
C THR A 416 -5.77 10.46 15.05
N ARG A 417 -6.19 11.64 14.59
CA ARG A 417 -5.28 12.71 14.15
C ARG A 417 -4.41 13.20 15.31
N ASN A 418 -5.00 13.45 16.49
CA ASN A 418 -4.24 13.91 17.65
C ASN A 418 -3.20 12.86 18.11
N ARG A 419 -3.58 11.58 18.19
CA ARG A 419 -2.64 10.49 18.55
C ARG A 419 -1.48 10.38 17.55
N LEU A 420 -1.74 10.54 16.25
CA LEU A 420 -0.69 10.52 15.22
C LEU A 420 0.22 11.76 15.29
N LEU A 421 -0.34 12.92 15.66
CA LEU A 421 0.43 14.14 15.89
C LEU A 421 1.36 14.00 17.10
N GLU A 422 0.88 13.44 18.21
CA GLU A 422 1.69 13.13 19.40
C GLU A 422 2.85 12.20 19.02
N LYS A 423 2.55 11.11 18.30
CA LYS A 423 3.57 10.17 17.81
C LYS A 423 4.59 10.85 16.88
N LEU A 424 4.15 11.78 16.01
CA LEU A 424 5.05 12.55 15.16
C LEU A 424 6.01 13.43 15.99
N GLN A 425 5.50 14.07 17.06
CA GLN A 425 6.32 14.89 17.96
C GLN A 425 7.34 14.03 18.70
N GLU A 426 6.94 12.85 19.20
CA GLU A 426 7.86 11.87 19.79
C GLU A 426 8.95 11.45 18.81
N ASP A 427 8.59 11.12 17.57
CA ASP A 427 9.53 10.75 16.51
C ASP A 427 10.53 11.87 16.19
N ILE A 428 10.08 13.12 16.13
CA ILE A 428 10.93 14.30 15.91
C ILE A 428 11.90 14.51 17.08
N ASN A 429 11.44 14.31 18.31
CA ASN A 429 12.28 14.39 19.51
C ASN A 429 13.32 13.26 19.54
N ALA A 430 12.94 12.04 19.16
CA ALA A 430 13.88 10.91 19.04
C ALA A 430 14.96 11.18 17.97
N GLU A 431 14.58 11.75 16.83
CA GLU A 431 15.53 12.18 15.80
C GLU A 431 16.45 13.30 16.28
N LEU A 432 15.95 14.26 17.08
CA LEU A 432 16.80 15.28 17.71
C LEU A 432 17.91 14.63 18.56
N GLU A 433 17.58 13.64 19.38
CA GLU A 433 18.57 12.91 20.19
C GLU A 433 19.58 12.15 19.31
N ARG A 434 19.16 11.65 18.14
CA ARG A 434 20.10 11.11 17.14
C ARG A 434 21.04 12.20 16.60
N TYR A 435 20.53 13.38 16.24
CA TYR A 435 21.35 14.49 15.75
C TYR A 435 22.30 15.04 16.81
N LYS A 436 21.89 15.11 18.08
CA LYS A 436 22.77 15.50 19.20
C LYS A 436 23.96 14.54 19.31
N ARG A 437 23.72 13.23 19.26
CA ARG A 437 24.78 12.20 19.28
C ARG A 437 25.73 12.32 18.08
N LEU A 438 25.18 12.46 16.87
CA LEU A 438 25.99 12.64 15.65
C LEU A 438 26.81 13.93 15.68
N ASN A 439 26.25 15.02 16.20
CA ASN A 439 26.96 16.28 16.33
C ASN A 439 28.08 16.21 17.38
N ALA A 440 27.84 15.55 18.53
CA ALA A 440 28.86 15.33 19.55
C ALA A 440 30.02 14.47 19.04
N ALA A 441 29.75 13.46 18.20
CA ALA A 441 30.80 12.63 17.59
C ALA A 441 31.79 13.45 16.73
N LYS A 442 31.32 14.55 16.11
CA LYS A 442 32.19 15.45 15.33
C LYS A 442 33.23 16.19 16.16
N LYS A 443 33.02 16.31 17.48
CA LYS A 443 34.01 16.86 18.41
C LYS A 443 35.27 15.99 18.43
N VAL A 444 35.10 14.68 18.43
CA VAL A 444 36.21 13.70 18.52
C VAL A 444 37.02 13.68 17.22
N THR A 445 36.35 13.67 16.06
CA THR A 445 37.03 13.72 14.75
C THR A 445 37.64 15.09 14.47
N GLY A 446 37.03 16.19 14.93
CA GLY A 446 37.58 17.54 14.83
C GLY A 446 38.86 17.71 15.65
N CYS A 447 38.93 17.13 16.84
CA CYS A 447 40.15 17.13 17.66
C CYS A 447 41.27 16.27 17.03
N ALA A 448 40.95 15.09 16.49
CA ALA A 448 41.94 14.22 15.84
C ALA A 448 42.53 14.84 14.55
N SER A 449 41.70 15.52 13.76
CA SER A 449 42.14 16.25 12.55
C SER A 449 42.92 17.53 12.87
N ALA A 450 42.58 18.22 13.96
CA ALA A 450 43.38 19.36 14.44
C ALA A 450 44.74 18.90 14.99
N LEU A 451 44.81 17.76 15.68
CA LEU A 451 46.06 17.17 16.18
C LEU A 451 47.01 16.72 15.05
N THR A 452 46.48 16.23 13.93
CA THR A 452 47.27 15.86 12.75
C THR A 452 47.70 17.09 11.95
N ALA A 453 46.84 18.09 11.78
CA ALA A 453 47.19 19.35 11.09
C ALA A 453 48.22 20.20 11.87
N CYS A 454 48.23 20.13 13.20
CA CYS A 454 49.24 20.78 14.03
C CYS A 454 50.55 19.96 14.15
N GLY A 455 50.58 18.71 13.65
CA GLY A 455 51.74 17.82 13.69
C GLY A 455 52.86 18.21 12.73
N ASP A 456 52.57 19.01 11.69
CA ASP A 456 53.54 19.35 10.65
C ASP A 456 54.29 20.69 10.87
N SER A 457 54.12 21.35 12.02
CA SER A 457 54.75 22.66 12.29
C SER A 457 55.73 22.71 13.47
N ALA A 458 56.18 21.56 14.01
CA ALA A 458 57.11 21.52 15.14
C ALA A 458 58.39 20.69 14.90
N LEU A 459 58.82 20.52 13.63
CA LEU A 459 59.97 19.69 13.27
C LEU A 459 61.09 20.47 12.57
N LEU A 460 61.42 21.67 13.05
CA LEU A 460 62.67 22.36 12.74
C LEU A 460 63.24 23.00 14.02
N GLY A 461 64.14 22.27 14.69
CA GLY A 461 64.88 22.80 15.84
C GLY A 461 65.38 21.75 16.82
N VAL A 462 65.87 20.58 16.38
CA VAL A 462 66.63 19.69 17.26
C VAL A 462 68.08 20.17 17.26
N GLY A 463 68.46 20.84 18.36
CA GLY A 463 69.83 21.23 18.67
C GLY A 463 70.10 21.06 20.17
N LEU A 464 70.59 19.88 20.54
CA LEU A 464 71.44 19.52 21.69
C LEU A 464 71.34 20.34 23.00
N GLY A 465 70.92 19.67 24.08
CA GLY A 465 71.16 20.12 25.45
C GLY A 465 70.51 19.21 26.49
N ALA A 466 71.31 18.62 27.37
CA ALA A 466 70.93 17.57 28.30
C ALA A 466 70.00 18.01 29.45
N ALA A 467 69.31 17.00 30.00
CA ALA A 467 68.77 16.91 31.36
C ALA A 467 67.77 18.00 31.82
N ALA A 468 66.47 17.65 31.75
CA ALA A 468 65.50 17.66 32.87
C ALA A 468 64.05 17.80 32.36
N SER A 469 63.15 17.03 32.98
CA SER A 469 61.69 17.28 33.10
C SER A 469 60.75 16.83 31.97
N GLY A 470 59.68 16.12 32.37
CA GLY A 470 58.32 16.45 31.91
C GLY A 470 57.65 15.55 30.87
N THR A 471 57.06 14.43 31.33
CA THR A 471 55.71 13.94 30.94
C THR A 471 55.18 14.26 29.53
N VAL A 472 55.40 13.39 28.54
CA VAL A 472 54.45 13.15 27.42
C VAL A 472 54.68 11.74 26.83
N ALA A 473 54.21 10.67 27.49
CA ALA A 473 54.11 9.35 26.87
C ALA A 473 53.29 8.36 27.71
N ALA A 474 52.08 8.73 28.15
CA ALA A 474 51.20 7.78 28.84
C ALA A 474 49.72 8.24 28.83
N THR A 475 49.09 8.32 27.66
CA THR A 475 47.61 8.36 27.57
C THR A 475 47.12 7.84 26.21
N VAL A 476 47.77 6.79 25.71
CA VAL A 476 47.22 5.93 24.65
C VAL A 476 47.20 4.52 25.24
N LEU A 477 46.02 3.90 25.26
CA LEU A 477 45.68 2.62 25.89
C LEU A 477 45.59 2.59 27.42
N THR A 478 44.40 2.93 27.95
CA THR A 478 43.67 2.06 28.89
C THR A 478 42.28 2.64 29.12
N LEU A 479 41.25 2.06 28.49
CA LEU A 479 39.89 1.91 29.04
C LEU A 479 39.05 1.07 28.06
N GLN A 480 39.47 -0.19 27.90
CA GLN A 480 38.55 -1.29 27.68
C GLN A 480 38.70 -2.24 28.87
N THR A 481 37.55 -2.77 29.31
CA THR A 481 37.31 -3.79 30.36
C THR A 481 37.13 -3.28 31.79
N GLY A 482 35.97 -3.59 32.39
CA GLY A 482 35.74 -3.41 33.84
C GLY A 482 34.34 -3.01 34.31
N LEU A 483 33.34 -3.83 34.00
CA LEU A 483 31.97 -3.88 34.53
C LEU A 483 31.83 -3.59 36.05
N VAL A 484 31.01 -2.61 36.49
CA VAL A 484 30.22 -2.68 37.75
C VAL A 484 28.89 -1.93 37.60
N SER A 485 27.87 -2.56 38.17
CA SER A 485 26.42 -2.39 38.17
C SER A 485 25.81 -1.12 38.79
N ALA A 486 24.54 -0.92 38.39
CA ALA A 486 23.40 -0.42 39.17
C ALA A 486 23.20 1.10 39.34
N GLY A 487 22.06 1.57 38.79
CA GLY A 487 21.19 2.56 39.44
C GLY A 487 21.49 4.03 39.16
N ILE A 488 21.01 4.56 38.03
CA ILE A 488 20.75 6.00 37.90
C ILE A 488 19.25 6.22 38.11
N VAL A 489 18.93 6.67 39.33
CA VAL A 489 17.63 7.27 39.66
C VAL A 489 17.47 8.52 38.81
N ALA A 490 16.49 8.52 37.91
CA ALA A 490 16.03 9.72 37.25
C ALA A 490 15.37 10.62 38.30
N ILE A 491 16.05 11.69 38.71
CA ILE A 491 15.41 12.76 39.48
C ILE A 491 14.77 13.72 38.46
N PRO A 492 13.43 13.87 38.44
CA PRO A 492 12.80 14.85 37.59
C PRO A 492 13.12 16.23 38.16
N ILE A 493 13.97 16.99 37.45
CA ILE A 493 14.26 18.38 37.80
C ILE A 493 12.98 19.18 37.55
N SER A 494 12.27 19.49 38.63
CA SER A 494 11.03 20.27 38.57
C SER A 494 11.31 21.72 38.20
N LEU A 495 10.33 22.40 37.60
CA LEU A 495 10.42 23.82 37.24
C LEU A 495 10.88 24.73 38.40
N ALA A 496 10.62 24.34 39.66
CA ALA A 496 11.10 25.07 40.84
C ALA A 496 12.62 25.05 40.99
N THR A 497 13.27 23.92 40.67
CA THR A 497 14.74 23.81 40.72
C THR A 497 15.43 24.61 39.61
N LEU A 498 14.83 24.67 38.42
CA LEU A 498 15.30 25.55 37.35
C LEU A 498 15.13 27.04 37.71
N LEU A 499 14.06 27.40 38.42
CA LEU A 499 13.82 28.76 38.89
C LEU A 499 14.85 29.18 39.95
N ILE A 500 15.22 28.30 40.89
CA ILE A 500 16.25 28.57 41.91
C ILE A 500 17.62 28.74 41.25
N ILE A 501 17.97 27.89 40.28
CA ILE A 501 19.22 28.02 39.53
C ILE A 501 19.23 29.33 38.74
N TRP A 502 18.10 29.71 38.14
CA TRP A 502 17.97 30.96 37.41
C TRP A 502 18.11 32.19 38.34
N ILE A 503 17.46 32.18 39.50
CA ILE A 503 17.58 33.25 40.51
C ILE A 503 19.03 33.37 41.00
N TYR A 504 19.71 32.24 41.23
CA TYR A 504 21.11 32.23 41.67
C TYR A 504 22.03 32.82 40.60
N VAL A 505 21.88 32.41 39.34
CA VAL A 505 22.70 32.89 38.22
C VAL A 505 22.43 34.37 37.91
N TYR A 506 21.17 34.81 38.02
CA TYR A 506 20.79 36.19 37.73
C TYR A 506 21.18 37.16 38.85
N SER A 507 21.02 36.74 40.12
CA SER A 507 21.28 37.62 41.27
C SER A 507 22.77 37.73 41.61
N LYS A 508 23.57 36.70 41.33
CA LYS A 508 25.01 36.68 41.64
C LYS A 508 25.81 37.86 41.06
N PRO A 509 25.71 38.20 39.76
CA PRO A 509 26.45 39.35 39.22
C PRO A 509 25.97 40.70 39.81
N HIS A 510 24.72 40.78 40.28
CA HIS A 510 24.19 41.97 40.94
C HIS A 510 24.68 42.11 42.39
N ILE A 511 24.86 40.99 43.10
CA ILE A 511 25.41 40.96 44.46
C ILE A 511 26.91 41.29 44.43
N ASP A 512 27.65 40.70 43.50
CA ASP A 512 29.09 40.96 43.34
C ASP A 512 29.35 42.44 43.01
N HIS A 513 28.49 43.08 42.19
CA HIS A 513 28.60 44.51 41.88
C HIS A 513 28.25 45.45 43.05
N CYS A 514 27.48 44.98 44.03
CA CYS A 514 27.16 45.75 45.24
C CYS A 514 28.24 45.60 46.32
N MET A 515 29.02 44.51 46.32
CA MET A 515 30.10 44.30 47.29
C MET A 515 31.43 44.99 46.91
N ASP A 516 31.62 45.37 45.64
CA ASP A 516 32.81 46.09 45.15
C ASP A 516 32.76 47.63 45.36
N LYS A 517 31.80 48.14 46.14
CA LYS A 517 31.73 49.55 46.54
C LYS A 517 31.73 49.71 48.05
N GLU A 518 32.90 49.61 48.66
CA GLU A 518 33.18 50.29 49.93
C GLU A 518 33.85 51.66 49.66
N PRO A 519 33.44 52.73 50.35
CA PRO A 519 33.95 54.08 50.12
C PRO A 519 35.33 54.31 50.77
N GLN A 520 36.21 55.03 50.07
CA GLN A 520 37.25 55.86 50.68
C GLN A 520 36.66 57.15 51.24
#